data_AF-A0A9E3L5C0-F1
#
_entry.id   AF-A0A9E3L5C0-F1
#
_cell.length_a   1.000
_cell.length_b   1.000
_cell.length_c   1.000
_cell.angle_alpha   90.00
_cell.angle_beta   90.00
_cell.angle_gamma   90.00
#
_symmetry.space_group_name_H-M   'P 1'
#
loop_
_entity.id
_entity.type
_entity.pdbx_description
1 polymer ?
#
loop_
_entity_poly.entity_id
_entity_poly.type
_entity_poly.pdbx_seq_one_letter_code
_entity_poly.pdbx_strand_id
1 'polypeptide(L)'
;MNPLDSILDWDELVSALRDELQEKGGLIRLLNQQTEALYRRDHTENERLEDQIRNQIRLATQCRQRRDLILRQTAVEMDLPDDPATNEILARFPEYVQPLLEALFLEVDRLSGRLEERLRQNQLLKERFLVEIAPAT
;
A
#
# COMPACT_ATOMS: atom_id res chain seq x y z
N MET A 1 -17.34 -19.00 26.13
CA MET A 1 -17.03 -18.73 24.71
C MET A 1 -18.12 -17.82 24.20
N ASN A 2 -17.78 -16.60 23.79
CA ASN A 2 -18.77 -15.59 23.43
C ASN A 2 -19.23 -15.90 21.98
N PRO A 3 -20.54 -15.93 21.66
CA PRO A 3 -21.03 -16.30 20.32
C PRO A 3 -20.51 -15.41 19.19
N LEU A 4 -19.95 -14.24 19.52
CA LEU A 4 -19.35 -13.28 18.60
C LEU A 4 -17.92 -13.61 18.18
N ASP A 5 -17.23 -14.53 18.87
CA ASP A 5 -15.90 -15.00 18.46
C ASP A 5 -15.94 -15.84 17.16
N SER A 6 -17.14 -16.21 16.65
CA SER A 6 -17.29 -17.13 15.51
C SER A 6 -17.76 -16.48 14.20
N ILE A 7 -17.98 -15.16 14.13
CA ILE A 7 -18.65 -14.55 12.96
C ILE A 7 -17.73 -13.60 12.17
N LEU A 8 -16.73 -12.98 12.80
CA LEU A 8 -15.86 -12.03 12.11
C LEU A 8 -14.46 -12.59 11.95
N ASP A 9 -14.10 -12.96 10.72
CA ASP A 9 -12.76 -13.40 10.34
C ASP A 9 -11.82 -12.18 10.28
N TRP A 10 -11.42 -11.69 11.45
CA TRP A 10 -10.44 -10.62 11.58
C TRP A 10 -9.05 -11.06 11.14
N ASP A 11 -8.76 -12.37 11.08
CA ASP A 11 -7.50 -12.90 10.56
C ASP A 11 -7.36 -12.58 9.06
N GLU A 12 -8.44 -12.71 8.28
CA GLU A 12 -8.44 -12.35 6.87
C GLU A 12 -8.17 -10.85 6.65
N LEU A 13 -8.81 -9.97 7.43
CA LEU A 13 -8.57 -8.53 7.36
C LEU A 13 -7.13 -8.17 7.77
N VAL A 14 -6.62 -8.77 8.84
CA VAL A 14 -5.23 -8.61 9.28
C VAL A 14 -4.26 -9.06 8.18
N SER A 15 -4.52 -10.20 7.53
CA SER A 15 -3.69 -10.69 6.42
C SER A 15 -3.68 -9.69 5.27
N ALA A 16 -4.86 -9.18 4.85
CA ALA A 16 -4.94 -8.24 3.74
C ALA A 16 -4.22 -6.92 4.02
N LEU A 17 -4.34 -6.38 5.25
CA LEU A 17 -3.62 -5.18 5.68
C LEU A 17 -2.09 -5.39 5.66
N ARG A 18 -1.61 -6.54 6.16
CA ARG A 18 -0.18 -6.88 6.15
C ARG A 18 0.37 -7.08 4.74
N ASP A 19 -0.38 -7.75 3.88
CA ASP A 19 -0.01 -7.94 2.47
C ASP A 19 0.13 -6.56 1.79
N GLU A 20 -0.83 -5.65 1.99
CA GLU A 20 -0.75 -4.29 1.43
C GLU A 20 0.46 -3.50 1.97
N LEU A 21 0.74 -3.58 3.27
CA LEU A 21 1.93 -2.98 3.86
C LEU A 21 3.23 -3.50 3.24
N GLN A 22 3.32 -4.82 3.08
CA GLN A 22 4.49 -5.46 2.49
C GLN A 22 4.73 -4.97 1.07
N GLU A 23 3.69 -4.99 0.23
CA GLU A 23 3.83 -4.61 -1.18
C GLU A 23 4.14 -3.11 -1.36
N LYS A 24 3.55 -2.25 -0.52
CA LYS A 24 3.88 -0.81 -0.50
C LYS A 24 5.31 -0.56 -0.01
N GLY A 25 5.75 -1.26 1.03
CA GLY A 25 7.13 -1.19 1.52
C GLY A 25 8.14 -1.65 0.46
N GLY A 26 7.81 -2.72 -0.26
CA GLY A 26 8.56 -3.20 -1.42
C GLY A 26 8.70 -2.14 -2.50
N LEU A 27 7.60 -1.48 -2.85
CA LEU A 27 7.58 -0.42 -3.86
C LEU A 27 8.43 0.78 -3.45
N ILE A 28 8.32 1.24 -2.20
CA ILE A 28 9.16 2.35 -1.69
C ILE A 28 10.65 2.00 -1.80
N ARG A 29 11.04 0.77 -1.47
CA ARG A 29 12.44 0.32 -1.60
C ARG A 29 12.91 0.41 -3.06
N LEU A 30 12.11 -0.08 -4.00
CA LEU A 30 12.45 -0.02 -5.44
C LEU A 30 12.57 1.43 -5.94
N LEU A 31 11.67 2.32 -5.53
CA LEU A 31 11.72 3.75 -5.89
C LEU A 31 12.97 4.45 -5.35
N ASN A 32 13.44 4.08 -4.16
CA ASN A 32 14.69 4.58 -3.61
C ASN A 32 15.89 4.05 -4.43
N GLN A 33 15.92 2.77 -4.77
CA GLN A 33 16.96 2.18 -5.63
C GLN A 33 17.01 2.85 -7.00
N GLN A 34 15.85 3.15 -7.59
CA GLN A 34 15.79 3.84 -8.88
C GLN A 34 16.33 5.27 -8.78
N THR A 35 15.99 5.97 -7.70
CA THR A 35 16.55 7.30 -7.42
C THR A 35 18.08 7.27 -7.37
N GLU A 36 18.66 6.28 -6.68
CA GLU A 36 20.12 6.08 -6.61
C GLU A 36 20.73 5.73 -7.99
N ALA A 37 20.06 4.89 -8.79
CA ALA A 37 20.50 4.56 -10.14
C ALA A 37 20.51 5.81 -11.05
N LEU A 38 19.48 6.64 -10.98
CA LEU A 38 19.40 7.91 -11.71
C LEU A 38 20.53 8.87 -11.31
N TYR A 39 20.80 9.04 -10.00
CA TYR A 39 21.92 9.86 -9.54
C TYR A 39 23.29 9.36 -10.03
N ARG A 40 23.47 8.04 -10.12
CA ARG A 40 24.69 7.42 -10.66
C ARG A 40 24.75 7.40 -12.18
N ARG A 41 23.68 7.84 -12.87
CA ARG A 41 23.49 7.73 -14.33
C ARG A 41 23.67 6.30 -14.82
N ASP A 42 23.22 5.33 -14.02
CA ASP A 42 23.25 3.91 -14.35
C ASP A 42 21.98 3.52 -15.11
N HIS A 43 22.04 3.63 -16.44
CA HIS A 43 20.90 3.39 -17.33
C HIS A 43 20.43 1.93 -17.29
N THR A 44 21.36 0.98 -17.24
CA THR A 44 21.04 -0.45 -17.22
C THR A 44 20.30 -0.84 -15.93
N GLU A 45 20.76 -0.34 -14.79
CA GLU A 45 20.08 -0.58 -13.52
C GLU A 45 18.72 0.14 -13.47
N ASN A 46 18.62 1.36 -14.01
CA ASN A 46 17.33 2.06 -14.10
C ASN A 46 16.30 1.28 -14.93
N GLU A 47 16.66 0.77 -16.11
CA GLU A 47 15.78 -0.05 -16.95
C GLU A 47 15.32 -1.32 -16.21
N ARG A 48 16.24 -2.02 -15.55
CA ARG A 48 15.92 -3.21 -14.74
C ARG A 48 14.94 -2.90 -13.60
N LEU A 49 15.09 -1.73 -12.96
CA LEU A 49 14.23 -1.29 -11.87
C LEU A 49 12.84 -0.86 -12.35
N GLU A 50 12.71 -0.30 -13.56
CA GLU A 50 11.40 0.05 -14.14
C GLU A 50 10.47 -1.15 -14.26
N ASP A 51 10.99 -2.29 -14.72
CA ASP A 51 10.21 -3.54 -14.80
C ASP A 51 9.74 -4.03 -13.43
N GLN A 52 10.62 -3.98 -12.43
CA GLN A 52 10.30 -4.38 -11.06
C GLN A 52 9.27 -3.45 -10.44
N ILE A 53 9.42 -2.14 -10.63
CA ILE A 53 8.48 -1.13 -10.14
C ILE A 53 7.10 -1.33 -10.77
N ARG A 54 7.01 -1.57 -12.09
CA ARG A 54 5.73 -1.85 -12.75
C ARG A 54 5.04 -3.08 -12.18
N ASN A 55 5.78 -4.17 -11.98
CA ASN A 55 5.21 -5.38 -11.39
C ASN A 55 4.77 -5.13 -9.93
N GLN A 56 5.59 -4.42 -9.15
CA GLN A 56 5.30 -4.13 -7.74
C GLN A 56 4.09 -3.20 -7.58
N ILE A 57 3.90 -2.22 -8.47
CA ILE A 57 2.69 -1.38 -8.51
C ILE A 57 1.44 -2.24 -8.74
N ARG A 58 1.51 -3.21 -9.66
CA ARG A 58 0.41 -4.14 -9.92
C ARG A 58 0.07 -4.97 -8.67
N LEU A 59 1.07 -5.52 -7.99
CA LEU A 59 0.87 -6.30 -6.75
C LEU A 59 0.28 -5.43 -5.64
N ALA A 60 0.84 -4.24 -5.39
CA ALA A 60 0.32 -3.32 -4.39
C ALA A 60 -1.14 -2.91 -4.68
N THR A 61 -1.49 -2.72 -5.96
CA THR A 61 -2.88 -2.42 -6.37
C THR A 61 -3.81 -3.59 -6.11
N GLN A 62 -3.38 -4.82 -6.41
CA GLN A 62 -4.16 -6.04 -6.13
C GLN A 62 -4.39 -6.23 -4.62
N CYS A 63 -3.37 -6.03 -3.79
CA CYS A 63 -3.50 -6.12 -2.33
C CYS A 63 -4.48 -5.07 -1.79
N ARG A 64 -4.41 -3.82 -2.26
CA ARG A 64 -5.37 -2.78 -1.89
C ARG A 64 -6.80 -3.18 -2.29
N GLN A 65 -7.01 -3.63 -3.53
CA GLN A 65 -8.34 -4.06 -4.00
C GLN A 65 -8.89 -5.23 -3.18
N ARG A 66 -8.04 -6.19 -2.80
CA ARG A 66 -8.41 -7.31 -1.93
C ARG A 66 -8.82 -6.80 -0.54
N ARG A 67 -8.05 -5.90 0.06
CA ARG A 67 -8.41 -5.26 1.34
C ARG A 67 -9.74 -4.53 1.24
N ASP A 68 -9.95 -3.73 0.19
CA ASP A 68 -11.19 -2.98 -0.04
C ASP A 68 -12.40 -3.93 -0.17
N LEU A 69 -12.24 -5.08 -0.82
CA LEU A 69 -13.28 -6.11 -0.92
C LEU A 69 -13.62 -6.72 0.43
N ILE A 70 -12.61 -7.13 1.20
CA ILE A 70 -12.79 -7.72 2.54
C ILE A 70 -13.49 -6.72 3.45
N LEU A 71 -13.05 -5.45 3.46
CA LEU A 71 -13.69 -4.39 4.26
C LEU A 71 -15.17 -4.22 3.95
N ARG A 72 -15.55 -4.26 2.67
CA ARG A 72 -16.96 -4.19 2.26
C ARG A 72 -17.76 -5.40 2.73
N GLN A 73 -17.19 -6.60 2.60
CA GLN A 73 -17.84 -7.82 3.08
C GLN A 73 -18.03 -7.78 4.60
N THR A 74 -16.99 -7.40 5.34
CA THR A 74 -17.03 -7.18 6.78
C THR A 74 -18.08 -6.13 7.18
N ALA A 75 -18.17 -5.01 6.47
CA ALA A 75 -19.17 -3.97 6.74
C ALA A 75 -20.60 -4.49 6.58
N VAL A 76 -20.87 -5.25 5.52
CA VAL A 76 -22.18 -5.89 5.27
C VAL A 76 -22.55 -6.85 6.39
N GLU A 77 -21.61 -7.67 6.87
CA GLU A 77 -21.83 -8.59 7.99
C GLU A 77 -22.10 -7.87 9.32
N MET A 78 -21.59 -6.65 9.47
CA MET A 78 -21.76 -5.80 10.64
C MET A 78 -23.00 -4.87 10.59
N ASP A 79 -23.80 -4.93 9.51
CA ASP A 79 -24.90 -3.99 9.24
C ASP A 79 -24.43 -2.52 9.25
N LEU A 80 -23.25 -2.27 8.67
CA LEU A 80 -22.66 -0.95 8.48
C LEU A 80 -22.89 -0.47 7.04
N PRO A 81 -22.85 0.85 6.78
CA PRO A 81 -22.92 1.41 5.42
C PRO A 81 -21.77 0.92 4.53
N ASP A 82 -21.90 1.07 3.21
CA ASP A 82 -20.93 0.59 2.21
C ASP A 82 -19.50 1.18 2.32
N ASP A 83 -19.35 2.30 3.05
CA ASP A 83 -18.07 2.96 3.32
C ASP A 83 -18.05 3.49 4.77
N PRO A 84 -18.01 2.58 5.77
CA PRO A 84 -18.02 2.99 7.16
C PRO A 84 -16.67 3.59 7.52
N ALA A 85 -16.67 4.55 8.45
CA ALA A 85 -15.41 5.08 8.96
C ALA A 85 -14.62 3.95 9.65
N THR A 86 -13.28 3.96 9.53
CA THR A 86 -12.41 2.93 10.15
C THR A 86 -12.76 2.71 11.63
N ASN A 87 -13.06 3.78 12.36
CA ASN A 87 -13.40 3.73 13.78
C ASN A 87 -14.72 2.98 14.05
N GLU A 88 -15.70 3.10 13.15
CA GLU A 88 -16.99 2.41 13.23
C GLU A 88 -16.82 0.92 12.98
N ILE A 89 -15.95 0.55 12.03
CA ILE A 89 -15.56 -0.84 11.75
C ILE A 89 -14.82 -1.45 12.95
N LEU A 90 -13.81 -0.73 13.48
CA LEU A 90 -13.00 -1.20 14.62
C LEU A 90 -13.85 -1.48 15.86
N ALA A 91 -14.83 -0.63 16.16
CA ALA A 91 -15.71 -0.77 17.32
C ALA A 91 -16.56 -2.06 17.31
N ARG A 92 -16.70 -2.73 16.16
CA ARG A 92 -17.44 -3.99 16.02
C ARG A 92 -16.59 -5.23 16.26
N PHE A 93 -15.26 -5.10 16.27
CA PHE A 93 -14.36 -6.20 16.60
C PHE A 93 -14.21 -6.38 18.12
N PRO A 94 -13.84 -7.58 18.59
CA PRO A 94 -13.54 -7.80 20.01
C PRO A 94 -12.46 -6.84 20.52
N GLU A 95 -12.62 -6.31 21.73
CA GLU A 95 -11.74 -5.28 22.33
C GLU A 95 -10.26 -5.66 22.29
N TYR A 96 -9.92 -6.95 22.39
CA TYR A 96 -8.54 -7.43 22.36
C TYR A 96 -7.90 -7.38 20.96
N VAL A 97 -8.69 -7.34 19.89
CA VAL A 97 -8.22 -7.28 18.48
C VAL A 97 -8.10 -5.84 18.01
N GLN A 98 -8.92 -4.92 18.53
CA GLN A 98 -8.99 -3.53 18.08
C GLN A 98 -7.63 -2.82 17.99
N PRO A 99 -6.72 -2.92 18.99
CA PRO A 99 -5.44 -2.22 18.93
C PRO A 99 -4.54 -2.69 17.77
N LEU A 100 -4.61 -3.99 17.41
CA LEU A 100 -3.86 -4.54 16.29
C LEU A 100 -4.37 -3.98 14.96
N LEU A 101 -5.69 -4.03 14.76
CA LEU A 101 -6.31 -3.52 13.54
C LEU A 101 -6.10 -2.01 13.39
N GLU A 102 -6.29 -1.25 14.47
CA GLU A 102 -6.02 0.20 14.49
C GLU A 102 -4.59 0.52 14.05
N ALA A 103 -3.60 -0.17 14.63
CA ALA A 103 -2.20 0.02 14.28
C ALA A 103 -1.92 -0.31 12.80
N LEU A 104 -2.53 -1.37 12.27
CA LEU A 104 -2.37 -1.77 10.87
C LEU A 104 -3.00 -0.75 9.91
N PHE A 105 -4.21 -0.27 10.19
CA PHE A 105 -4.85 0.78 9.39
C PHE A 105 -4.04 2.07 9.38
N LEU A 106 -3.58 2.52 10.55
CA LEU A 106 -2.73 3.71 10.69
C LEU A 106 -1.45 3.55 9.86
N GLU A 107 -0.80 2.39 9.95
CA GLU A 107 0.44 2.15 9.22
C GLU A 107 0.22 2.08 7.70
N VAL A 108 -0.90 1.49 7.24
CA VAL A 108 -1.25 1.47 5.80
C VAL A 108 -1.45 2.89 5.29
N ASP A 109 -2.18 3.73 6.01
CA ASP A 109 -2.43 5.12 5.62
C ASP A 109 -1.13 5.93 5.57
N ARG A 110 -0.31 5.83 6.64
CA ARG A 110 1.02 6.45 6.71
C ARG A 110 1.91 6.04 5.54
N LEU A 111 1.94 4.75 5.21
CA LEU A 111 2.77 4.22 4.13
C LEU A 111 2.24 4.63 2.75
N SER A 112 0.93 4.82 2.60
CA SER A 112 0.29 5.34 1.39
C SER A 112 0.76 6.76 1.09
N GLY A 113 0.67 7.67 2.06
CA GLY A 113 1.14 9.04 1.88
C GLY A 113 2.65 9.11 1.58
N ARG A 114 3.45 8.26 2.24
CA ARG A 114 4.88 8.16 1.94
C ARG A 114 5.15 7.64 0.52
N LEU A 115 4.38 6.65 0.07
CA LEU A 115 4.52 6.08 -1.27
C LEU A 115 4.17 7.10 -2.35
N GLU A 116 3.07 7.83 -2.20
CA GLU A 116 2.65 8.88 -3.14
C GLU A 116 3.73 9.95 -3.30
N GLU A 117 4.29 10.42 -2.18
CA GLU A 117 5.37 11.40 -2.22
C GLU A 117 6.62 10.84 -2.92
N ARG A 118 6.96 9.56 -2.69
CA ARG A 118 8.10 8.92 -3.36
C ARG A 118 7.88 8.72 -4.86
N LEU A 119 6.68 8.34 -5.28
CA LEU A 119 6.33 8.25 -6.70
C LEU A 119 6.46 9.62 -7.38
N ARG A 120 5.93 10.67 -6.76
CA ARG A 120 6.02 12.04 -7.26
C ARG A 120 7.47 12.50 -7.41
N GLN A 121 8.30 12.29 -6.38
CA GLN A 121 9.71 12.65 -6.41
C GLN A 121 10.48 11.89 -7.49
N ASN A 122 10.24 10.59 -7.61
CA ASN A 122 10.90 9.76 -8.61
C ASN A 122 10.53 10.20 -10.04
N GLN A 123 9.24 10.46 -10.30
CA GLN A 123 8.76 10.99 -11.59
C GLN A 123 9.46 12.31 -11.96
N LEU A 124 9.53 13.27 -11.01
CA LEU A 124 10.21 14.55 -11.24
C LEU A 124 11.71 14.39 -11.53
N LEU A 125 12.38 13.45 -10.87
CA LEU A 125 13.79 13.15 -11.14
C LEU A 125 13.98 12.57 -12.54
N LYS A 126 13.13 11.61 -12.93
CA LYS A 126 13.19 11.03 -14.28
C LYS A 126 13.02 12.10 -15.36
N GLU A 127 12.05 13.00 -15.21
CA GLU A 127 11.84 14.10 -16.15
C GLU A 127 13.08 14.99 -16.29
N ARG A 128 13.76 15.32 -15.17
CA ARG A 128 15.01 16.11 -15.21
C ARG A 128 16.14 15.38 -15.93
N PHE A 129 16.36 14.10 -15.64
CA PHE A 129 17.43 13.33 -16.30
C PHE A 129 17.14 13.08 -17.78
N LEU A 130 15.86 12.88 -18.18
CA LEU A 130 15.48 12.78 -19.59
C LEU A 130 15.76 14.08 -20.36
N VAL A 131 15.50 15.24 -19.74
CA VAL A 131 15.80 16.56 -20.31
C VAL A 131 17.31 16.78 -20.44
N GLU A 132 18.13 16.31 -19.49
CA GLU A 132 19.60 16.41 -19.59
C GLU A 132 20.21 15.54 -20.71
N ILE A 133 19.53 14.47 -21.13
CA ILE A 133 19.99 13.55 -22.19
C ILE A 133 19.54 14.03 -23.58
N ALA A 134 18.46 14.82 -23.66
CA ALA A 134 18.05 15.44 -24.92
C ALA A 134 19.07 16.53 -25.30
N PRO A 135 19.79 16.42 -26.43
CA PRO A 135 20.68 17.48 -26.87
C PRO A 135 19.84 18.73 -27.13
N ALA A 136 20.32 19.89 -26.66
CA ALA A 136 19.79 21.18 -27.06
C ALA A 136 19.86 21.26 -28.59
N THR A 137 18.72 21.09 -29.24
CA THR A 137 18.52 21.34 -30.68
C THR A 137 18.65 22.82 -30.98
#